data_AF-A0A7S0G0N4-F1
#
_entry.id   AF-A0A7S0G0N4-F1
#
_cell.length_a   1.000
_cell.length_b   1.000
_cell.length_c   1.000
_cell.angle_alpha   90.00
_cell.angle_beta   90.00
_cell.angle_gamma   90.00
#
_symmetry.space_group_name_H-M   'P 1'
#
loop_
_entity.id
_entity.type
_entity.pdbx_description
1 polymer ?
#
loop_
_entity_poly.entity_id
_entity_poly.type
_entity_poly.pdbx_seq_one_letter_code
_entity_poly.pdbx_strand_id
1 'polypeptide(L)'
;MSSLMLVWVVLFLGCGIVRGFYIPGFAPNRYEEGAKLDVYADKLYSSENKVPYDYFSLPFCQKSPQSLRQQHLSIGEMMLGDRDELTSYDIRMQVNVSCSIYCDQQVVSSELQTLRSMIDDDYFVQLNIDDMPAVTKFSADGTEFIHFGYPIGYTQADRYFLNNHLEFKILIHKLELSLEDISDASDNCENCFRVVGIEVTPSSVNWDVDISEIRELSKDKSECDKKKNNKPVELFVKDPEGQYLVFTYEVTFEQSDLKWATRWDPLMNSDPALSNVPWLYVINPVAVMLFCAIGVGGILLRTIYLDFARYNNLEEATDVEEESGWKQLHGDVFRPAPFSGALAVACGAGAQLAVIIFVTLLFAQLG
;
A
#
# COMPACT_ATOMS: atom_id res chain seq x y z
N MET A 1 39.92 35.37 -7.59
CA MET A 1 39.36 34.70 -6.40
C MET A 1 38.09 35.37 -5.87
N SER A 2 37.98 36.71 -5.83
CA SER A 2 36.79 37.41 -5.31
C SER A 2 35.51 37.21 -6.14
N SER A 3 35.61 37.17 -7.47
CA SER A 3 34.44 37.06 -8.35
C SER A 3 33.81 35.66 -8.33
N LEU A 4 34.60 34.59 -8.15
CA LEU A 4 34.09 33.23 -7.97
C LEU A 4 33.38 33.06 -6.62
N MET A 5 33.93 33.62 -5.54
CA MET A 5 33.25 33.56 -4.23
C MET A 5 31.91 34.31 -4.26
N LEU A 6 31.81 35.42 -4.98
CA LEU A 6 30.55 36.15 -5.12
C LEU A 6 29.49 35.31 -5.85
N VAL A 7 29.88 34.58 -6.90
CA VAL A 7 28.98 33.67 -7.63
C VAL A 7 28.51 32.51 -6.75
N TRP A 8 29.40 31.92 -5.94
CA TRP A 8 29.02 30.87 -4.99
C TRP A 8 28.11 31.38 -3.87
N VAL A 9 28.34 32.60 -3.38
CA VAL A 9 27.48 33.24 -2.36
C VAL A 9 26.11 33.57 -2.94
N VAL A 10 26.03 34.04 -4.19
CA VAL A 10 24.76 34.29 -4.90
C VAL A 10 24.03 32.99 -5.23
N LEU A 11 24.72 31.90 -5.56
CA LEU A 11 24.14 30.55 -5.73
C LEU A 11 23.61 29.99 -4.41
N PHE A 12 24.34 30.17 -3.29
CA PHE A 12 23.89 29.75 -1.96
C PHE A 12 22.71 30.59 -1.44
N LEU A 13 22.67 31.89 -1.72
CA LEU A 13 21.55 32.79 -1.40
C LEU A 13 20.36 32.62 -2.36
N GLY A 14 20.59 32.08 -3.56
CA GLY A 14 19.60 31.77 -4.59
C GLY A 14 18.93 30.40 -4.42
N CYS A 15 19.46 29.52 -3.57
CA CYS A 15 18.71 28.40 -3.00
C CYS A 15 17.66 28.96 -2.04
N GLY A 16 16.63 29.58 -2.63
CA GLY A 16 15.44 30.01 -1.93
C GLY A 16 14.81 28.85 -1.17
N ILE A 17 14.09 29.22 -0.11
CA ILE A 17 13.28 28.37 0.74
C ILE A 17 12.56 27.34 -0.13
N VAL A 18 13.10 26.11 -0.17
CA VAL A 18 12.41 24.99 -0.79
C VAL A 18 11.21 24.76 0.10
N ARG A 19 10.03 25.16 -0.35
CA ARG A 19 8.79 24.68 0.26
C ARG A 19 8.77 23.19 0.01
N GLY A 20 8.99 22.41 1.07
CA GLY A 20 8.89 20.95 1.01
C GLY A 20 7.55 20.61 0.36
N PHE A 21 7.62 19.95 -0.80
CA PHE A 21 6.44 19.39 -1.43
C PHE A 21 6.23 18.04 -0.75
N TYR A 22 5.17 17.94 0.06
CA TYR A 22 4.73 16.65 0.54
C TYR A 22 4.06 15.90 -0.61
N ILE A 23 4.50 14.67 -0.82
CA ILE A 23 3.86 13.76 -1.74
C ILE A 23 2.43 13.54 -1.20
N PRO A 24 1.38 13.82 -1.99
CA PRO A 24 0.01 13.53 -1.60
C PRO A 24 -0.12 12.06 -1.16
N GLY A 25 -0.85 11.79 -0.07
CA GLY A 25 -1.00 10.45 0.52
C GLY A 25 -0.02 10.09 1.64
N PHE A 26 0.99 10.92 1.92
CA PHE A 26 1.94 10.70 3.03
C PHE A 26 1.71 11.61 4.24
N ALA A 27 0.90 12.65 4.11
CA ALA A 27 0.61 13.56 5.23
C ALA A 27 -0.60 13.07 6.03
N PRO A 28 -0.57 13.12 7.38
CA PRO A 28 -1.71 12.73 8.19
C PRO A 28 -2.88 13.68 7.97
N ASN A 29 -4.00 13.15 7.47
CA ASN A 29 -5.24 13.91 7.43
C ASN A 29 -5.78 14.10 8.85
N ARG A 30 -6.38 15.27 9.09
CA ARG A 30 -6.99 15.62 10.38
C ARG A 30 -8.48 15.78 10.15
N TYR A 31 -9.29 15.12 10.99
CA TYR A 31 -10.74 15.15 10.89
C TYR A 31 -11.36 15.76 12.14
N GLU A 32 -12.27 16.70 11.94
CA GLU A 32 -13.14 17.20 12.99
C GLU A 32 -14.34 16.26 13.21
N GLU A 33 -15.02 16.40 14.34
CA GLU A 33 -16.27 15.68 14.59
C GLU A 33 -17.33 16.02 13.52
N GLY A 34 -17.98 14.99 12.98
CA GLY A 34 -18.98 15.12 11.92
C GLY A 34 -18.42 15.32 10.51
N ALA A 35 -17.09 15.43 10.35
CA ALA A 35 -16.45 15.47 9.04
C ALA A 35 -16.74 14.18 8.25
N LYS A 36 -16.95 14.29 6.94
CA LYS A 36 -17.21 13.14 6.08
C LYS A 36 -15.92 12.33 5.89
N LEU A 37 -16.02 11.02 6.09
CA LEU A 37 -14.98 10.05 5.77
C LEU A 37 -15.33 9.41 4.43
N ASP A 38 -14.48 9.66 3.44
CA ASP A 38 -14.64 9.06 2.11
C ASP A 38 -14.13 7.61 2.14
N VAL A 39 -14.99 6.69 1.72
CA VAL A 39 -14.68 5.26 1.62
C VAL A 39 -14.41 4.94 0.16
N TYR A 40 -13.20 4.46 -0.13
CA TYR A 40 -12.78 4.06 -1.46
C TYR A 40 -12.87 2.55 -1.59
N ALA A 41 -13.40 2.07 -2.70
CA ALA A 41 -13.35 0.67 -3.05
C ALA A 41 -12.19 0.47 -4.02
N ASP A 42 -11.24 -0.41 -3.64
CA ASP A 42 -10.04 -0.67 -4.40
C ASP A 42 -10.28 -1.77 -5.43
N LYS A 43 -10.27 -3.03 -4.97
CA LYS A 43 -10.39 -4.21 -5.83
C LYS A 43 -11.01 -5.40 -5.12
N LEU A 44 -11.37 -6.38 -5.92
CA LEU A 44 -11.72 -7.73 -5.53
C LEU A 44 -10.51 -8.61 -5.78
N TYR A 45 -10.06 -9.35 -4.78
CA TYR A 45 -8.93 -10.26 -4.94
C TYR A 45 -9.22 -11.60 -4.26
N SER A 46 -8.60 -12.67 -4.74
CA SER A 46 -8.73 -14.01 -4.14
C SER A 46 -7.35 -14.54 -3.73
N SER A 47 -7.30 -15.30 -2.65
CA SER A 47 -6.10 -16.03 -2.23
C SER A 47 -5.76 -17.19 -3.16
N GLU A 48 -6.78 -17.78 -3.80
CA GLU A 48 -6.65 -18.91 -4.71
C GLU A 48 -6.48 -18.42 -6.16
N ASN A 49 -7.35 -17.50 -6.59
CA ASN A 49 -7.39 -16.95 -7.93
C ASN A 49 -6.68 -15.59 -7.97
N LYS A 50 -5.46 -15.55 -8.52
CA LYS A 50 -4.59 -14.36 -8.52
C LYS A 50 -5.03 -13.24 -9.48
N VAL A 51 -6.26 -13.28 -10.00
CA VAL A 51 -6.79 -12.27 -10.91
C VAL A 51 -7.64 -11.27 -10.11
N PRO A 52 -7.20 -10.01 -9.99
CA PRO A 52 -8.01 -8.98 -9.37
C PRO A 52 -9.12 -8.49 -10.31
N TYR A 53 -10.29 -8.19 -9.75
CA TYR A 53 -11.41 -7.58 -10.46
C TYR A 53 -11.78 -6.24 -9.83
N ASP A 54 -12.43 -5.37 -10.60
CA ASP A 54 -12.90 -4.08 -10.11
C ASP A 54 -14.06 -4.29 -9.14
N TYR A 55 -14.15 -3.50 -8.06
CA TYR A 55 -15.27 -3.57 -7.11
C TYR A 55 -16.63 -3.46 -7.82
N PHE A 56 -16.78 -2.46 -8.69
CA PHE A 56 -18.03 -2.20 -9.41
C PHE A 56 -18.25 -3.11 -10.64
N SER A 57 -17.42 -4.15 -10.83
CA SER A 57 -17.69 -5.19 -11.83
C SER A 57 -18.77 -6.18 -11.37
N LEU A 58 -18.97 -6.29 -10.06
CA LEU A 58 -20.05 -7.05 -9.45
C LEU A 58 -21.31 -6.19 -9.28
N PRO A 59 -22.50 -6.82 -9.16
CA PRO A 59 -23.76 -6.14 -8.87
C PRO A 59 -23.82 -5.71 -7.39
N PHE A 60 -22.79 -5.01 -6.92
CA PHE A 60 -22.85 -4.19 -5.72
C PHE A 60 -23.48 -2.84 -6.05
N CYS A 61 -23.55 -1.96 -5.06
CA CYS A 61 -24.14 -0.64 -5.23
C CYS A 61 -23.37 0.23 -6.23
N GLN A 62 -24.10 1.06 -6.97
CA GLN A 62 -23.51 1.94 -7.98
C GLN A 62 -22.60 3.00 -7.37
N LYS A 63 -21.65 3.47 -8.20
CA LYS A 63 -20.68 4.50 -7.88
C LYS A 63 -21.36 5.79 -7.40
N SER A 64 -20.73 6.49 -6.46
CA SER A 64 -21.16 7.84 -6.10
C SER A 64 -21.08 8.76 -7.34
N PRO A 65 -22.02 9.69 -7.56
CA PRO A 65 -21.92 10.64 -8.67
C PRO A 65 -20.67 11.53 -8.60
N GLN A 66 -20.02 11.61 -7.43
CA GLN A 66 -18.74 12.30 -7.23
C GLN A 66 -17.51 11.46 -7.64
N SER A 67 -17.66 10.15 -7.90
CA SER A 67 -16.59 9.23 -8.32
C SER A 67 -15.94 9.60 -9.67
N LEU A 68 -16.54 10.51 -10.43
CA LEU A 68 -15.96 11.06 -11.66
C LEU A 68 -14.71 11.92 -11.40
N ARG A 69 -14.44 12.33 -10.15
CA ARG A 69 -13.12 12.83 -9.74
C ARG A 69 -12.26 11.62 -9.37
N GLN A 70 -11.53 11.08 -10.35
CA GLN A 70 -10.50 10.08 -10.09
C GLN A 70 -9.44 10.69 -9.14
N GLN A 71 -9.19 10.03 -8.02
CA GLN A 71 -8.05 10.34 -7.18
C GLN A 71 -6.78 10.02 -7.99
N HIS A 72 -5.73 10.84 -7.83
CA HIS A 72 -4.46 10.58 -8.50
C HIS A 72 -3.76 9.41 -7.81
N LEU A 73 -3.88 8.21 -8.38
CA LEU A 73 -3.12 7.03 -7.97
C LEU A 73 -1.63 7.25 -8.26
N SER A 74 -0.76 6.68 -7.41
CA SER A 74 0.66 6.62 -7.67
C SER A 74 0.96 5.66 -8.84
N ILE A 75 2.12 5.83 -9.49
CA ILE A 75 2.54 4.91 -10.57
C ILE A 75 2.65 3.46 -10.06
N GLY A 76 3.02 3.28 -8.78
CA GLY A 76 3.10 1.97 -8.14
C GLY A 76 1.74 1.30 -8.04
N GLU A 77 0.75 2.01 -7.47
CA GLU A 77 -0.65 1.57 -7.38
C GLU A 77 -1.23 1.21 -8.75
N MET A 78 -0.99 2.06 -9.76
CA MET A 78 -1.46 1.79 -11.11
C MET A 78 -0.88 0.50 -11.70
N MET A 79 0.39 0.17 -11.40
CA MET A 79 1.03 -1.07 -11.85
C MET A 79 0.55 -2.30 -11.08
N LEU A 80 0.15 -2.14 -9.81
CA LEU A 80 -0.44 -3.19 -8.98
C LEU A 80 -1.92 -3.44 -9.31
N GLY A 81 -2.51 -2.60 -10.16
CA GLY A 81 -3.90 -2.69 -10.58
C GLY A 81 -4.87 -2.12 -9.55
N ASP A 82 -4.38 -1.29 -8.64
CA ASP A 82 -5.20 -0.65 -7.61
C ASP A 82 -6.11 0.41 -8.25
N ARG A 83 -7.30 0.57 -7.68
CA ARG A 83 -8.32 1.49 -8.18
C ARG A 83 -9.08 2.14 -7.05
N ASP A 84 -8.68 3.31 -6.57
CA ASP A 84 -9.44 4.02 -5.53
C ASP A 84 -10.69 4.70 -6.11
N GLU A 85 -11.80 3.97 -6.15
CA GLU A 85 -13.07 4.49 -6.63
C GLU A 85 -14.01 4.84 -5.46
N LEU A 86 -14.47 6.09 -5.41
CA LEU A 86 -15.30 6.59 -4.32
C LEU A 86 -16.67 5.88 -4.27
N THR A 87 -16.93 5.23 -3.14
CA THR A 87 -18.22 4.58 -2.85
C THR A 87 -19.27 5.57 -2.35
N SER A 88 -20.50 5.08 -2.17
CA SER A 88 -21.62 5.88 -1.67
C SER A 88 -21.83 5.77 -0.15
N TYR A 89 -20.90 5.16 0.60
CA TYR A 89 -21.00 5.08 2.06
C TYR A 89 -20.96 6.51 2.66
N ASP A 90 -21.97 6.87 3.45
CA ASP A 90 -21.99 8.13 4.21
C ASP A 90 -21.54 7.82 5.64
N ILE A 91 -20.22 7.89 5.87
CA ILE A 91 -19.60 7.74 7.19
C ILE A 91 -19.13 9.12 7.63
N ARG A 92 -19.47 9.49 8.87
CA ARG A 92 -19.05 10.77 9.47
C ARG A 92 -18.27 10.51 10.75
N MET A 93 -17.16 11.21 10.88
CA MET A 93 -16.24 11.07 12.01
C MET A 93 -16.98 11.24 13.34
N GLN A 94 -16.77 10.32 14.29
CA GLN A 94 -17.40 10.30 15.63
C GLN A 94 -18.94 10.21 15.65
N VAL A 95 -19.59 9.94 14.51
CA VAL A 95 -21.04 9.73 14.45
C VAL A 95 -21.33 8.24 14.31
N ASN A 96 -21.64 7.59 15.43
CA ASN A 96 -22.03 6.17 15.42
C ASN A 96 -23.36 5.98 14.69
N VAL A 97 -23.40 5.01 13.78
CA VAL A 97 -24.57 4.68 12.97
C VAL A 97 -24.91 3.23 13.23
N SER A 98 -26.09 2.95 13.78
CA SER A 98 -26.44 1.58 14.14
C SER A 98 -26.98 0.75 12.98
N CYS A 99 -27.73 1.37 12.06
CA CYS A 99 -28.18 0.72 10.84
C CYS A 99 -28.46 1.77 9.76
N SER A 100 -27.73 1.67 8.65
CA SER A 100 -27.94 2.50 7.47
C SER A 100 -28.00 1.62 6.23
N ILE A 101 -28.82 2.03 5.27
CA ILE A 101 -28.91 1.36 3.97
C ILE A 101 -27.82 1.93 3.09
N TYR A 102 -26.97 1.04 2.56
CA TYR A 102 -26.00 1.40 1.55
C TYR A 102 -26.68 1.52 0.18
N CYS A 103 -27.36 0.46 -0.26
CA CYS A 103 -28.30 0.49 -1.36
C CYS A 103 -29.20 -0.76 -1.38
N ASP A 104 -30.16 -0.74 -2.30
CA ASP A 104 -31.06 -1.82 -2.60
C ASP A 104 -31.22 -1.93 -4.13
N GLN A 105 -31.15 -3.16 -4.66
CA GLN A 105 -31.29 -3.39 -6.09
C GLN A 105 -31.76 -4.81 -6.43
N GLN A 106 -32.35 -4.95 -7.61
CA GLN A 106 -32.71 -6.24 -8.18
C GLN A 106 -31.53 -6.78 -9.00
N VAL A 107 -31.01 -7.95 -8.60
CA VAL A 107 -29.86 -8.60 -9.22
C VAL A 107 -30.33 -9.73 -10.13
N VAL A 108 -29.83 -9.75 -11.37
CA VAL A 108 -30.27 -10.71 -12.39
C VAL A 108 -29.64 -12.09 -12.14
N SER A 109 -30.31 -13.16 -12.58
CA SER A 109 -29.85 -14.54 -12.41
C SER A 109 -28.43 -14.81 -12.93
N SER A 110 -27.99 -14.15 -14.01
CA SER A 110 -26.61 -14.25 -14.51
C SER A 110 -25.58 -13.66 -13.53
N GLU A 111 -25.90 -12.53 -12.91
CA GLU A 111 -25.01 -11.85 -11.97
C GLU A 111 -24.98 -12.60 -10.62
N LEU A 112 -26.09 -13.23 -10.23
CA LEU A 112 -26.12 -14.14 -9.08
C LEU A 112 -25.20 -15.36 -9.29
N GLN A 113 -25.09 -15.88 -10.51
CA GLN A 113 -24.12 -16.94 -10.83
C GLN A 113 -22.69 -16.44 -10.71
N THR A 114 -22.41 -15.22 -11.17
CA THR A 114 -21.08 -14.60 -11.00
C THR A 114 -20.74 -14.44 -9.52
N LEU A 115 -21.67 -13.96 -8.69
CA LEU A 115 -21.48 -13.86 -7.24
C LEU A 115 -21.18 -15.22 -6.60
N ARG A 116 -21.91 -16.28 -6.98
CA ARG A 116 -21.62 -17.63 -6.48
C ARG A 116 -20.24 -18.13 -6.88
N SER A 117 -19.85 -17.93 -8.15
CA SER A 117 -18.52 -18.29 -8.63
C SER A 117 -17.42 -17.55 -7.87
N MET A 118 -17.62 -16.28 -7.53
CA MET A 118 -16.65 -15.53 -6.74
C MET A 118 -16.62 -15.95 -5.26
N ILE A 119 -17.73 -16.42 -4.71
CA ILE A 119 -17.76 -17.05 -3.37
C ILE A 119 -17.00 -18.38 -3.39
N ASP A 120 -17.17 -19.21 -4.42
CA ASP A 120 -16.44 -20.47 -4.56
C ASP A 120 -14.92 -20.26 -4.74
N ASP A 121 -14.54 -19.17 -5.42
CA ASP A 121 -13.15 -18.80 -5.62
C ASP A 121 -12.56 -18.00 -4.44
N ASP A 122 -13.23 -17.91 -3.28
CA ASP A 122 -12.75 -17.20 -2.08
C ASP A 122 -12.33 -15.73 -2.34
N TYR A 123 -13.17 -14.97 -3.04
CA TYR A 123 -12.91 -13.53 -3.28
C TYR A 123 -13.22 -12.66 -2.05
N PHE A 124 -12.32 -11.70 -1.82
CA PHE A 124 -12.37 -10.67 -0.80
C PHE A 124 -12.53 -9.29 -1.45
N VAL A 125 -13.29 -8.44 -0.78
CA VAL A 125 -13.52 -7.04 -1.13
C VAL A 125 -12.58 -6.16 -0.33
N GLN A 126 -11.74 -5.38 -1.01
CA GLN A 126 -10.85 -4.41 -0.37
C GLN A 126 -11.46 -3.00 -0.41
N LEU A 127 -11.66 -2.42 0.77
CA LEU A 127 -12.09 -1.03 0.96
C LEU A 127 -10.99 -0.27 1.70
N ASN A 128 -10.83 1.01 1.39
CA ASN A 128 -9.85 1.89 2.01
C ASN A 128 -10.55 3.15 2.59
N ILE A 129 -10.13 3.60 3.77
CA ILE A 129 -10.50 4.91 4.34
C ILE A 129 -9.22 5.57 4.83
N ASP A 130 -8.95 6.81 4.43
CA ASP A 130 -7.74 7.53 4.86
C ASP A 130 -6.42 6.76 4.60
N ASP A 131 -6.34 6.14 3.42
CA ASP A 131 -5.22 5.28 2.98
C ASP A 131 -4.98 4.03 3.87
N MET A 132 -5.90 3.72 4.78
CA MET A 132 -5.87 2.48 5.56
C MET A 132 -6.83 1.46 4.94
N PRO A 133 -6.39 0.21 4.73
CA PRO A 133 -7.28 -0.85 4.28
C PRO A 133 -8.18 -1.32 5.43
N ALA A 134 -9.43 -1.57 5.09
CA ALA A 134 -10.34 -2.32 5.93
C ALA A 134 -9.81 -3.75 6.11
N VAL A 135 -9.89 -4.27 7.32
CA VAL A 135 -9.45 -5.65 7.61
C VAL A 135 -10.51 -6.44 8.36
N THR A 136 -10.58 -7.73 8.08
CA THR A 136 -11.41 -8.67 8.84
C THR A 136 -10.52 -9.55 9.72
N LYS A 137 -10.90 -9.66 11.00
CA LYS A 137 -10.25 -10.57 11.95
C LYS A 137 -10.93 -11.93 11.90
N PHE A 138 -10.16 -12.96 11.66
CA PHE A 138 -10.58 -14.35 11.73
C PHE A 138 -9.98 -15.00 12.96
N SER A 139 -10.76 -15.79 13.68
CA SER A 139 -10.28 -16.57 14.81
C SER A 139 -10.31 -18.05 14.45
N ALA A 140 -9.15 -18.69 14.41
CA ALA A 140 -9.02 -20.13 14.21
C ALA A 140 -8.11 -20.70 15.31
N ASP A 141 -8.58 -21.73 16.01
CA ASP A 141 -7.84 -22.43 17.07
C ASP A 141 -7.24 -21.53 18.17
N GLY A 142 -7.92 -20.41 18.48
CA GLY A 142 -7.49 -19.44 19.50
C GLY A 142 -6.40 -18.47 19.03
N THR A 143 -5.95 -18.58 17.79
CA THR A 143 -5.10 -17.60 17.12
C THR A 143 -5.95 -16.69 16.23
N GLU A 144 -5.77 -15.38 16.38
CA GLU A 144 -6.40 -14.37 15.53
C GLU A 144 -5.50 -14.05 14.34
N PHE A 145 -6.07 -14.11 13.15
CA PHE A 145 -5.43 -13.73 11.89
C PHE A 145 -6.16 -12.54 11.30
N ILE A 146 -5.41 -11.60 10.72
CA ILE A 146 -5.96 -10.43 10.05
C ILE A 146 -5.86 -10.67 8.55
N HIS A 147 -6.97 -10.50 7.85
CA HIS A 147 -7.02 -10.47 6.39
C HIS A 147 -7.42 -9.09 5.90
N PHE A 148 -6.82 -8.65 4.80
CA PHE A 148 -7.25 -7.42 4.13
C PHE A 148 -8.62 -7.62 3.47
N GLY A 149 -9.47 -6.62 3.57
CA GLY A 149 -10.83 -6.69 3.08
C GLY A 149 -11.73 -7.66 3.85
N TYR A 150 -12.90 -7.94 3.27
CA TYR A 150 -13.89 -8.87 3.80
C TYR A 150 -14.35 -9.86 2.71
N PRO A 151 -14.66 -11.12 3.04
CA PRO A 151 -15.15 -12.11 2.08
C PRO A 151 -16.52 -11.71 1.53
N ILE A 152 -16.72 -11.88 0.22
CA ILE A 152 -18.01 -11.58 -0.44
C ILE A 152 -19.16 -12.40 0.18
N GLY A 153 -18.88 -13.64 0.57
CA GLY A 153 -19.85 -14.55 1.13
C GLY A 153 -19.19 -15.79 1.68
N TYR A 154 -20.00 -16.80 1.97
CA TYR A 154 -19.52 -18.10 2.42
C TYR A 154 -20.48 -19.21 1.98
N THR A 155 -19.95 -20.43 1.93
CA THR A 155 -20.73 -21.62 1.58
C THR A 155 -20.96 -22.48 2.82
N GLN A 156 -22.22 -22.84 3.09
CA GLN A 156 -22.58 -23.72 4.20
C GLN A 156 -23.64 -24.75 3.74
N ALA A 157 -23.33 -26.04 3.91
CA ALA A 157 -24.21 -27.15 3.50
C ALA A 157 -24.68 -27.07 2.04
N ASP A 158 -23.76 -26.79 1.10
CA ASP A 158 -24.03 -26.67 -0.34
C ASP A 158 -24.98 -25.50 -0.71
N ARG A 159 -25.05 -24.50 0.15
CA ARG A 159 -25.83 -23.26 -0.03
C ARG A 159 -24.91 -22.06 0.07
N TYR A 160 -25.20 -21.05 -0.73
CA TYR A 160 -24.39 -19.85 -0.89
C TYR A 160 -25.02 -18.70 -0.12
N PHE A 161 -24.26 -18.08 0.76
CA PHE A 161 -24.70 -16.95 1.57
C PHE A 161 -23.88 -15.71 1.24
N LEU A 162 -24.56 -14.59 1.02
CA LEU A 162 -23.92 -13.31 0.70
C LEU A 162 -23.73 -12.47 1.98
N ASN A 163 -22.55 -11.90 2.16
CA ASN A 163 -22.31 -10.91 3.20
C ASN A 163 -22.80 -9.54 2.74
N ASN A 164 -24.06 -9.25 3.01
CA ASN A 164 -24.73 -8.01 2.61
C ASN A 164 -24.75 -6.94 3.72
N HIS A 165 -24.36 -7.28 4.95
CA HIS A 165 -24.29 -6.35 6.06
C HIS A 165 -22.85 -6.22 6.58
N LEU A 166 -22.34 -4.99 6.62
CA LEU A 166 -20.98 -4.69 7.10
C LEU A 166 -21.01 -3.88 8.40
N GLU A 167 -20.38 -4.40 9.44
CA GLU A 167 -20.11 -3.65 10.66
C GLU A 167 -18.70 -3.04 10.57
N PHE A 168 -18.64 -1.72 10.42
CA PHE A 168 -17.40 -0.96 10.46
C PHE A 168 -17.08 -0.58 11.90
N LYS A 169 -15.88 -0.93 12.32
CA LYS A 169 -15.29 -0.51 13.58
C LYS A 169 -14.04 0.30 13.28
N ILE A 170 -14.18 1.62 13.37
CA ILE A 170 -13.12 2.58 13.00
C ILE A 170 -12.35 2.95 14.27
N LEU A 171 -11.08 2.60 14.28
CA LEU A 171 -10.15 2.97 15.35
C LEU A 171 -9.64 4.38 15.10
N ILE A 172 -9.80 5.24 16.10
CA ILE A 172 -9.44 6.65 16.01
C ILE A 172 -8.48 7.04 17.12
N HIS A 173 -7.50 7.87 16.78
CA HIS A 173 -6.59 8.48 17.71
C HIS A 173 -6.97 9.93 17.92
N LYS A 174 -7.21 10.32 19.17
CA LYS A 174 -7.47 11.71 19.53
C LYS A 174 -6.14 12.45 19.62
N LEU A 175 -6.03 13.59 18.95
CA LEU A 175 -4.84 14.44 19.06
C LEU A 175 -4.91 15.18 20.39
N GLU A 176 -3.97 14.89 21.28
CA GLU A 176 -3.68 15.77 22.41
C GLU A 176 -2.78 16.90 21.90
N LEU A 177 -3.19 18.14 22.15
CA LEU A 177 -2.40 19.34 21.84
C LEU A 177 -1.09 19.31 22.66
N SER A 178 -0.07 18.64 22.13
CA SER A 178 1.28 18.68 22.67
C SER A 178 2.06 19.82 21.99
N LEU A 179 2.87 20.53 22.77
CA LEU A 179 3.56 21.77 22.37
C LEU A 179 4.56 21.59 21.19
N GLU A 180 4.76 20.37 20.70
CA GLU A 180 5.70 20.04 19.61
C GLU A 180 5.05 20.13 18.22
N ASP A 181 3.71 20.08 18.09
CA ASP A 181 2.99 20.16 16.81
C ASP A 181 2.66 21.61 16.36
N ILE A 182 3.20 22.62 17.06
CA ILE A 182 2.86 24.06 16.91
C ILE A 182 3.42 24.69 15.61
N SER A 183 4.22 23.99 14.81
CA SER A 183 4.79 24.57 13.58
C SER A 183 3.76 24.78 12.44
N ASP A 184 2.58 24.15 12.49
CA ASP A 184 1.51 24.32 11.49
C ASP A 184 0.31 25.09 12.06
N ALA A 185 0.59 26.21 12.72
CA ALA A 185 -0.38 27.10 13.35
C ALA A 185 -1.19 27.93 12.32
N SER A 186 -2.03 27.28 11.50
CA SER A 186 -3.16 27.95 10.85
C SER A 186 -4.54 27.35 11.15
N ASP A 187 -4.63 26.13 11.69
CA ASP A 187 -5.92 25.52 12.04
C ASP A 187 -6.01 25.22 13.55
N ASN A 188 -6.82 26.03 14.23
CA ASN A 188 -7.24 25.81 15.62
C ASN A 188 -8.21 24.63 15.67
N CYS A 189 -7.71 23.40 15.76
CA CYS A 189 -8.56 22.25 16.02
C CYS A 189 -8.40 21.76 17.46
N GLU A 190 -9.37 22.07 18.32
CA GLU A 190 -9.35 21.67 19.74
C GLU A 190 -9.72 20.19 19.94
N ASN A 191 -10.42 19.56 18.99
CA ASN A 191 -10.82 18.15 19.02
C ASN A 191 -10.69 17.51 17.63
N CYS A 192 -9.44 17.27 17.20
CA CYS A 192 -9.16 16.56 15.97
C CYS A 192 -8.89 15.07 16.21
N PHE A 193 -9.34 14.27 15.26
CA PHE A 193 -9.17 12.82 15.23
C PHE A 193 -8.38 12.41 14.00
N ARG A 194 -7.62 11.32 14.14
CA ARG A 194 -6.94 10.62 13.05
C ARG A 194 -7.45 9.18 12.99
N VAL A 195 -7.66 8.68 11.77
CA VAL A 195 -8.00 7.26 11.56
C VAL A 195 -6.71 6.44 11.66
N VAL A 196 -6.72 5.43 12.52
CA VAL A 196 -5.56 4.57 12.77
C VAL A 196 -5.80 3.10 12.42
N GLY A 197 -7.05 2.70 12.20
CA GLY A 197 -7.36 1.34 11.77
C GLY A 197 -8.84 1.19 11.45
N ILE A 198 -9.14 0.21 10.61
CA ILE A 198 -10.51 -0.06 10.16
C ILE A 198 -10.72 -1.55 10.23
N GLU A 199 -11.58 -1.98 11.13
CA GLU A 199 -11.99 -3.38 11.26
C GLU A 199 -13.39 -3.53 10.67
N VAL A 200 -13.58 -4.55 9.84
CA VAL A 200 -14.87 -4.86 9.21
C VAL A 200 -15.28 -6.27 9.58
N THR A 201 -16.46 -6.38 10.19
CA THR A 201 -17.11 -7.66 10.47
C THR A 201 -18.24 -7.87 9.45
N PRO A 202 -18.06 -8.78 8.47
CA PRO A 202 -19.11 -9.09 7.51
C PRO A 202 -20.15 -10.02 8.12
N SER A 203 -21.42 -9.83 7.74
CA SER A 203 -22.49 -10.75 8.10
C SER A 203 -23.54 -10.85 6.99
N SER A 204 -24.20 -12.01 6.97
CA SER A 204 -25.33 -12.26 6.08
C SER A 204 -26.63 -12.05 6.85
N VAL A 205 -27.43 -11.07 6.45
CA VAL A 205 -28.64 -10.64 7.18
C VAL A 205 -29.81 -10.47 6.23
N ASN A 206 -30.87 -11.24 6.46
CA ASN A 206 -32.12 -11.09 5.74
C ASN A 206 -33.05 -10.11 6.47
N TRP A 207 -33.34 -8.97 5.83
CA TRP A 207 -34.23 -7.95 6.37
C TRP A 207 -35.68 -8.34 6.10
N ASP A 208 -36.39 -8.78 7.13
CA ASP A 208 -37.82 -9.19 7.08
C ASP A 208 -38.77 -7.97 7.14
N VAL A 209 -38.30 -6.80 6.70
CA VAL A 209 -38.92 -5.49 6.95
C VAL A 209 -38.83 -4.61 5.69
N ASP A 210 -39.84 -3.78 5.46
CA ASP A 210 -39.84 -2.79 4.38
C ASP A 210 -38.65 -1.81 4.51
N ILE A 211 -38.02 -1.52 3.37
CA ILE A 211 -36.82 -0.68 3.23
C ILE A 211 -37.02 0.72 3.83
N SER A 212 -38.26 1.25 3.78
CA SER A 212 -38.62 2.54 4.35
C SER A 212 -38.52 2.57 5.88
N GLU A 213 -38.81 1.47 6.57
CA GLU A 213 -38.68 1.42 8.03
C GLU A 213 -37.21 1.37 8.47
N ILE A 214 -36.34 0.73 7.68
CA ILE A 214 -34.90 0.66 7.94
C ILE A 214 -34.27 2.06 7.93
N ARG A 215 -34.76 2.97 7.08
CA ARG A 215 -34.28 4.38 7.07
C ARG A 215 -34.64 5.15 8.32
N GLU A 216 -35.69 4.77 9.04
CA GLU A 216 -36.12 5.41 10.29
C GLU A 216 -35.42 4.81 11.53
N LEU A 217 -34.98 3.55 11.45
CA LEU A 217 -34.28 2.79 12.51
C LEU A 217 -32.84 3.25 12.78
N SER A 218 -32.32 4.22 12.02
CA SER A 218 -30.91 4.63 12.05
C SER A 218 -30.46 5.33 13.35
N LYS A 219 -31.38 5.59 14.30
CA LYS A 219 -31.12 6.35 15.53
C LYS A 219 -31.08 5.51 16.81
N ASP A 220 -31.58 4.26 16.80
CA ASP A 220 -31.62 3.40 18.00
C ASP A 220 -31.07 2.00 17.71
N LYS A 221 -29.88 1.72 18.28
CA LYS A 221 -29.19 0.42 18.13
C LYS A 221 -30.03 -0.76 18.61
N SER A 222 -30.78 -0.56 19.69
CA SER A 222 -31.54 -1.63 20.33
C SER A 222 -32.74 -2.10 19.50
N GLU A 223 -33.24 -1.24 18.61
CA GLU A 223 -34.34 -1.55 17.71
C GLU A 223 -33.85 -2.20 16.42
N CYS A 224 -32.66 -1.81 15.95
CA CYS A 224 -32.04 -2.48 14.82
C CYS A 224 -31.61 -3.92 15.15
N ASP A 225 -30.97 -4.15 16.30
CA ASP A 225 -30.54 -5.49 16.70
C ASP A 225 -31.72 -6.47 16.85
N LYS A 226 -32.91 -5.97 17.22
CA LYS A 226 -34.14 -6.78 17.31
C LYS A 226 -34.73 -7.13 15.95
N LYS A 227 -34.59 -6.24 14.96
CA LYS A 227 -35.08 -6.43 13.59
C LYS A 227 -34.04 -7.09 12.67
N LYS A 228 -32.78 -7.16 13.08
CA LYS A 228 -31.72 -7.98 12.47
C LYS A 228 -32.10 -9.45 12.67
N ASN A 229 -32.92 -9.96 11.77
CA ASN A 229 -33.22 -11.38 11.74
C ASN A 229 -31.90 -12.07 11.38
N ASN A 230 -31.27 -12.78 12.32
CA ASN A 230 -30.00 -13.49 12.11
C ASN A 230 -30.12 -14.68 11.13
N LYS A 231 -31.10 -14.62 10.21
CA LYS A 231 -31.26 -15.55 9.11
C LYS A 231 -30.36 -15.06 7.97
N PRO A 232 -29.41 -15.89 7.52
CA PRO A 232 -28.52 -15.49 6.45
C PRO A 232 -29.29 -15.38 5.12
N VAL A 233 -28.88 -14.43 4.28
CA VAL A 233 -29.40 -14.27 2.92
C VAL A 233 -28.75 -15.32 2.03
N GLU A 234 -29.54 -16.29 1.63
CA GLU A 234 -29.13 -17.25 0.61
C GLU A 234 -29.31 -16.64 -0.78
N LEU A 235 -28.35 -16.89 -1.66
CA LEU A 235 -28.44 -16.56 -3.07
C LEU A 235 -29.20 -17.66 -3.80
N PHE A 236 -30.32 -17.34 -4.46
CA PHE A 236 -31.12 -18.28 -5.26
C PHE A 236 -30.99 -18.00 -6.75
N VAL A 237 -30.35 -18.90 -7.49
CA VAL A 237 -30.22 -18.79 -8.97
C VAL A 237 -31.44 -19.36 -9.72
N LYS A 238 -32.38 -19.99 -9.01
CA LYS A 238 -33.51 -20.72 -9.65
C LYS A 238 -34.58 -19.80 -10.24
N ASP A 239 -34.63 -18.53 -9.83
CA ASP A 239 -35.67 -17.61 -10.26
C ASP A 239 -35.24 -16.85 -11.54
N PRO A 240 -36.03 -16.91 -12.63
CA PRO A 240 -35.71 -16.23 -13.88
C PRO A 240 -35.76 -14.70 -13.75
N GLU A 241 -36.46 -14.17 -12.75
CA GLU A 241 -36.63 -12.73 -12.48
C GLU A 241 -35.50 -12.14 -11.61
N GLY A 242 -34.55 -12.97 -11.15
CA GLY A 242 -33.47 -12.55 -10.26
C GLY A 242 -33.90 -12.47 -8.80
N GLN A 243 -33.06 -11.85 -7.97
CA GLN A 243 -33.27 -11.72 -6.52
C GLN A 243 -33.07 -10.28 -6.09
N TYR A 244 -33.97 -9.79 -5.23
CA TYR A 244 -33.83 -8.47 -4.62
C TYR A 244 -32.84 -8.54 -3.45
N LEU A 245 -31.80 -7.70 -3.48
CA LEU A 245 -30.76 -7.66 -2.45
C LEU A 245 -30.69 -6.27 -1.83
N VAL A 246 -30.59 -6.24 -0.50
CA VAL A 246 -30.43 -5.02 0.30
C VAL A 246 -29.08 -5.08 1.00
N PHE A 247 -28.26 -4.06 0.77
CA PHE A 247 -26.97 -3.89 1.42
C PHE A 247 -27.08 -2.85 2.52
N THR A 248 -26.60 -3.19 3.71
CA THR A 248 -26.66 -2.31 4.88
C THR A 248 -25.31 -2.25 5.57
N TYR A 249 -25.12 -1.23 6.40
CA TYR A 249 -23.91 -1.07 7.18
C TYR A 249 -24.21 -0.45 8.54
N GLU A 250 -23.31 -0.69 9.47
CA GLU A 250 -23.25 -0.02 10.77
C GLU A 250 -21.83 0.50 11.02
N VAL A 251 -21.71 1.56 11.80
CA VAL A 251 -20.44 2.23 12.09
C VAL A 251 -20.32 2.47 13.58
N THR A 252 -19.21 2.01 14.14
CA THR A 252 -18.81 2.27 15.52
C THR A 252 -17.40 2.86 15.53
N PHE A 253 -17.20 3.91 16.32
CA PHE A 253 -15.89 4.51 16.55
C PHE A 253 -15.34 4.05 17.91
N GLU A 254 -14.09 3.60 17.93
CA GLU A 254 -13.37 3.24 19.17
C GLU A 254 -12.08 4.05 19.28
N GLN A 255 -11.83 4.63 20.45
CA GLN A 255 -10.59 5.36 20.70
C GLN A 255 -9.43 4.38 20.91
N SER A 256 -8.33 4.61 20.20
CA SER A 256 -7.11 3.82 20.26
C SER A 256 -5.91 4.67 20.67
N ASP A 257 -5.01 4.06 21.44
CA ASP A 257 -3.74 4.64 21.86
C ASP A 257 -2.66 4.58 20.75
N LEU A 258 -2.97 3.93 19.62
CA LEU A 258 -2.06 3.85 18.46
C LEU A 258 -1.84 5.23 17.86
N LYS A 259 -0.57 5.60 17.68
CA LYS A 259 -0.20 6.83 16.97
C LYS A 259 -0.30 6.61 15.47
N TRP A 260 -0.59 7.69 14.74
CA TRP A 260 -0.70 7.64 13.27
C TRP A 260 0.58 7.08 12.59
N ALA A 261 1.77 7.42 13.09
CA ALA A 261 3.03 6.96 12.51
C ALA A 261 3.24 5.44 12.61
N THR A 262 2.65 4.78 13.61
CA THR A 262 2.78 3.34 13.88
C THR A 262 1.49 2.58 13.52
N ARG A 263 0.57 3.21 12.77
CA ARG A 263 -0.76 2.65 12.50
C ARG A 263 -0.74 1.40 11.61
N TRP A 264 0.33 1.20 10.84
CA TRP A 264 0.54 0.03 10.00
C TRP A 264 1.17 -1.17 10.73
N ASP A 265 1.80 -0.94 11.89
CA ASP A 265 2.51 -2.00 12.62
C ASP A 265 1.62 -3.20 12.98
N PRO A 266 0.37 -3.02 13.46
CA PRO A 266 -0.50 -4.16 13.77
C PRO A 266 -0.83 -5.01 12.53
N LEU A 267 -0.96 -4.38 11.36
CA LEU A 267 -1.28 -5.08 10.11
C LEU A 267 -0.07 -5.87 9.62
N MET A 268 1.12 -5.26 9.62
CA MET A 268 2.35 -5.91 9.17
C MET A 268 2.78 -7.08 10.07
N ASN A 269 2.56 -6.96 11.38
CA ASN A 269 2.96 -7.98 12.35
C ASN A 269 1.96 -9.13 12.49
N SER A 270 0.76 -9.00 11.91
CA SER A 270 -0.32 -9.99 12.05
C SER A 270 -0.22 -11.18 11.09
N ASP A 271 0.49 -11.05 9.96
CA ASP A 271 0.66 -12.16 9.02
C ASP A 271 1.89 -13.00 9.40
N PRO A 272 1.71 -14.26 9.84
CA PRO A 272 2.81 -15.15 10.19
C PRO A 272 3.72 -15.52 9.01
N ALA A 273 3.24 -15.37 7.76
CA ALA A 273 4.04 -15.57 6.55
C ALA A 273 4.98 -14.40 6.25
N LEU A 274 4.63 -13.18 6.68
CA LEU A 274 5.47 -11.98 6.56
C LEU A 274 6.42 -11.79 7.75
N SER A 275 6.02 -12.21 8.96
CA SER A 275 6.86 -12.04 10.17
C SER A 275 8.14 -12.88 10.14
N ASN A 276 8.10 -14.03 9.46
CA ASN A 276 9.28 -14.85 9.25
C ASN A 276 9.78 -14.61 7.83
N VAL A 277 10.58 -13.56 7.59
CA VAL A 277 11.35 -13.44 6.34
C VAL A 277 12.04 -14.78 6.11
N PRO A 278 11.69 -15.56 5.07
CA PRO A 278 12.40 -16.79 4.82
C PRO A 278 13.86 -16.41 4.59
N TRP A 279 14.73 -16.78 5.51
CA TRP A 279 16.19 -16.55 5.45
C TRP A 279 16.79 -16.95 4.10
N LEU A 280 16.10 -17.83 3.35
CA LEU A 280 16.31 -18.14 1.93
C LEU A 280 16.36 -16.92 0.99
N TYR A 281 15.48 -15.91 1.16
CA TYR A 281 15.51 -14.70 0.34
C TYR A 281 16.72 -13.81 0.62
N VAL A 282 17.31 -13.90 1.82
CA VAL A 282 18.56 -13.20 2.16
C VAL A 282 19.77 -14.00 1.69
N ILE A 283 19.75 -15.32 1.81
CA ILE A 283 20.85 -16.19 1.39
C ILE A 283 21.04 -16.17 -0.12
N ASN A 284 19.96 -16.17 -0.91
CA ASN A 284 20.05 -16.23 -2.37
C ASN A 284 20.91 -15.08 -2.98
N PRO A 285 20.62 -13.80 -2.72
CA PRO A 285 21.46 -12.71 -3.24
C PRO A 285 22.88 -12.73 -2.66
N VAL A 286 23.04 -13.09 -1.38
CA VAL A 286 24.38 -13.17 -0.74
C VAL A 286 25.24 -14.25 -1.39
N ALA A 287 24.67 -15.42 -1.68
CA ALA A 287 25.37 -16.52 -2.33
C ALA A 287 25.79 -16.15 -3.76
N VAL A 288 24.90 -15.50 -4.53
CA VAL A 288 25.21 -15.01 -5.87
C VAL A 288 26.33 -13.97 -5.84
N MET A 289 26.28 -13.02 -4.90
CA MET A 289 27.31 -11.99 -4.75
C MET A 289 28.68 -12.60 -4.39
N LEU A 290 28.72 -13.55 -3.45
CA LEU A 290 29.95 -14.27 -3.10
C LEU A 290 30.50 -15.09 -4.26
N PHE A 291 29.63 -15.78 -4.99
CA PHE A 291 30.03 -16.56 -6.16
C PHE A 291 30.65 -15.68 -7.25
N CYS A 292 30.01 -14.55 -7.56
CA CYS A 292 30.54 -13.56 -8.51
C CYS A 292 31.88 -12.98 -8.03
N ALA A 293 32.01 -12.65 -6.74
CA ALA A 293 33.25 -12.13 -6.16
C ALA A 293 34.40 -13.14 -6.23
N ILE A 294 34.15 -14.42 -5.92
CA ILE A 294 35.14 -15.51 -6.04
C ILE A 294 35.53 -15.71 -7.50
N GLY A 295 34.57 -15.67 -8.44
CA GLY A 295 34.84 -15.79 -9.86
C GLY A 295 35.75 -14.67 -10.37
N VAL A 296 35.39 -13.41 -10.09
CA VAL A 296 36.17 -12.23 -10.50
C VAL A 296 37.54 -12.23 -9.81
N GLY A 297 37.59 -12.51 -8.51
CA GLY A 297 38.84 -12.59 -7.75
C GLY A 297 39.76 -13.71 -8.24
N GLY A 298 39.20 -14.87 -8.59
CA GLY A 298 39.94 -15.99 -9.16
C GLY A 298 40.50 -15.68 -10.55
N ILE A 299 39.71 -15.01 -11.40
CA ILE A 299 40.19 -14.53 -12.70
C ILE A 299 41.34 -13.53 -12.50
N LEU A 300 41.16 -12.54 -11.63
CA LEU A 300 42.18 -11.53 -11.31
C LEU A 300 43.48 -12.17 -10.79
N LEU A 301 43.39 -13.07 -9.81
CA LEU A 301 44.54 -13.78 -9.26
C LEU A 301 45.23 -14.64 -10.32
N ARG A 302 44.46 -15.32 -11.17
CA ARG A 302 45.02 -16.12 -12.26
C ARG A 302 45.75 -15.23 -13.27
N THR A 303 45.17 -14.11 -13.67
CA THR A 303 45.83 -13.15 -14.58
C THR A 303 47.10 -12.58 -13.95
N ILE A 304 47.06 -12.19 -12.68
CA ILE A 304 48.22 -11.65 -11.96
C ILE A 304 49.34 -12.70 -11.87
N TYR A 305 49.01 -13.95 -11.52
CA TYR A 305 50.01 -15.01 -11.39
C TYR A 305 50.62 -15.40 -12.73
N LEU A 306 49.81 -15.49 -13.79
CA LEU A 306 50.29 -15.72 -15.15
C LEU A 306 51.18 -14.58 -15.65
N ASP A 307 50.81 -13.33 -15.35
CA ASP A 307 51.63 -12.17 -15.67
C ASP A 307 52.96 -12.22 -14.92
N PHE A 308 52.97 -12.49 -13.61
CA PHE A 308 54.21 -12.64 -12.82
C PHE A 308 55.11 -13.75 -13.36
N ALA A 309 54.55 -14.93 -13.68
CA ALA A 309 55.32 -16.03 -14.25
C ALA A 309 55.94 -15.68 -15.61
N ARG A 310 55.21 -14.91 -16.43
CA ARG A 310 55.72 -14.41 -17.72
C ARG A 310 56.85 -13.41 -17.51
N TYR A 311 56.76 -12.49 -16.55
CA TYR A 311 57.81 -11.52 -16.26
C TYR A 311 59.10 -12.19 -15.73
N ASN A 312 58.98 -13.16 -14.81
CA ASN A 312 60.16 -13.88 -14.30
C ASN A 312 60.90 -14.67 -15.38
N ASN A 313 60.18 -15.25 -16.36
CA ASN A 313 60.80 -15.96 -17.47
C ASN A 313 61.47 -15.02 -18.50
N LEU A 314 61.04 -13.75 -18.58
CA LEU A 314 61.62 -12.75 -19.47
C LEU A 314 62.90 -12.12 -18.88
N GLU A 315 63.07 -12.13 -17.55
CA GLU A 315 64.29 -11.67 -16.88
C GLU A 315 65.54 -12.54 -17.23
N GLU A 316 65.35 -13.79 -17.69
CA GLU A 316 66.43 -14.66 -18.17
C GLU A 316 66.82 -14.41 -19.65
N ALA A 317 66.02 -13.65 -20.40
CA ALA A 317 66.29 -13.30 -21.80
C ALA A 317 66.55 -11.79 -21.92
N THR A 318 67.83 -11.41 -21.80
CA THR A 318 68.34 -10.04 -21.90
C THR A 318 67.67 -9.18 -22.98
N ASP A 319 67.12 -8.04 -22.53
CA ASP A 319 66.90 -6.74 -23.18
C ASP A 319 66.34 -6.69 -24.63
N VAL A 320 65.33 -5.83 -24.81
CA VAL A 320 64.70 -5.34 -26.06
C VAL A 320 63.38 -6.04 -26.43
N GLU A 321 62.33 -5.77 -25.65
CA GLU A 321 61.03 -5.44 -26.25
C GLU A 321 60.35 -4.40 -25.36
N GLU A 322 60.21 -3.19 -25.91
CA GLU A 322 59.62 -2.02 -25.26
C GLU A 322 58.21 -2.34 -24.74
N GLU A 323 58.10 -2.52 -23.43
CA GLU A 323 57.04 -2.04 -22.55
C GLU A 323 55.62 -1.83 -23.13
N SER A 324 55.01 -2.83 -23.78
CA SER A 324 53.55 -2.84 -23.96
C SER A 324 52.89 -3.44 -22.73
N GLY A 325 52.64 -2.62 -21.71
CA GLY A 325 51.99 -3.08 -20.48
C GLY A 325 51.41 -1.94 -19.66
N TRP A 326 50.49 -2.27 -18.74
CA TRP A 326 49.82 -1.34 -17.82
C TRP A 326 50.77 -0.42 -17.03
N LYS A 327 52.07 -0.73 -17.02
CA LYS A 327 53.16 0.07 -16.43
C LYS A 327 53.50 1.33 -17.23
N GLN A 328 53.40 1.32 -18.56
CA GLN A 328 53.49 2.54 -19.39
C GLN A 328 52.21 3.36 -19.38
N LEU A 329 51.08 2.76 -18.95
CA LEU A 329 49.80 3.45 -18.83
C LEU A 329 49.88 4.63 -17.86
N HIS A 330 50.78 4.63 -16.88
CA HIS A 330 50.99 5.79 -16.01
C HIS A 330 51.39 7.06 -16.79
N GLY A 331 52.08 6.92 -17.93
CA GLY A 331 52.44 8.02 -18.83
C GLY A 331 51.32 8.42 -19.80
N ASP A 332 50.48 7.46 -20.19
CA ASP A 332 49.33 7.70 -21.08
C ASP A 332 48.06 8.18 -20.36
N VAL A 333 47.92 7.91 -19.06
CA VAL A 333 46.84 8.43 -18.19
C VAL A 333 46.85 9.96 -18.12
N PHE A 334 48.01 10.59 -18.32
CA PHE A 334 48.12 12.05 -18.38
C PHE A 334 47.85 12.65 -19.77
N ARG A 335 47.60 11.84 -20.81
CA ARG A 335 47.18 12.38 -22.10
C ARG A 335 45.72 12.81 -22.02
N PRO A 336 45.39 14.06 -22.42
CA PRO A 336 44.00 14.48 -22.47
C PRO A 336 43.25 13.62 -23.50
N ALA A 337 42.18 12.96 -23.06
CA ALA A 337 41.32 12.18 -23.94
C ALA A 337 40.75 13.09 -25.05
N PRO A 338 40.55 12.58 -26.28
CA PRO A 338 40.03 13.37 -27.40
C PRO A 338 38.66 14.01 -27.11
N PHE A 339 37.90 13.44 -26.16
CA PHE A 339 36.62 13.97 -25.67
C PHE A 339 36.62 14.16 -24.15
N SER A 340 37.65 14.81 -23.61
CA SER A 340 37.81 15.05 -22.16
C SER A 340 36.58 15.70 -21.50
N GLY A 341 35.86 16.58 -22.20
CA GLY A 341 34.63 17.19 -21.71
C GLY A 341 33.48 16.19 -21.52
N ALA A 342 33.24 15.32 -22.50
CA ALA A 342 32.20 14.30 -22.40
C ALA A 342 32.52 13.25 -21.32
N LEU A 343 33.80 12.87 -21.19
CA LEU A 343 34.27 11.99 -20.13
C LEU A 343 34.09 12.63 -18.75
N ALA A 344 34.44 13.91 -18.59
CA ALA A 344 34.25 14.63 -17.33
C ALA A 344 32.75 14.73 -16.96
N VAL A 345 31.87 14.98 -17.93
CA VAL A 345 30.42 14.97 -17.71
C VAL A 345 29.92 13.59 -17.32
N ALA A 346 30.37 12.52 -17.99
CA ALA A 346 29.99 11.14 -17.66
C ALA A 346 30.48 10.70 -16.27
N CYS A 347 31.74 10.98 -15.93
CA CYS A 347 32.29 10.70 -14.60
C CYS A 347 31.60 11.54 -13.51
N GLY A 348 31.33 12.81 -13.78
CA GLY A 348 30.59 13.69 -12.87
C GLY A 348 29.18 13.19 -12.61
N ALA A 349 28.44 12.85 -13.67
CA ALA A 349 27.10 12.28 -13.58
C ALA A 349 27.10 10.92 -12.86
N GLY A 350 28.08 10.05 -13.16
CA GLY A 350 28.23 8.76 -12.48
C GLY A 350 28.52 8.91 -10.99
N ALA A 351 29.42 9.83 -10.61
CA ALA A 351 29.70 10.14 -9.21
C ALA A 351 28.49 10.74 -8.50
N GLN A 352 27.74 11.65 -9.15
CA GLN A 352 26.49 12.19 -8.62
C GLN A 352 25.45 11.10 -8.38
N LEU A 353 25.23 10.20 -9.35
CA LEU A 353 24.32 9.07 -9.20
C LEU A 353 24.75 8.13 -8.07
N ALA A 354 26.04 7.82 -7.96
CA ALA A 354 26.56 6.97 -6.90
C ALA A 354 26.35 7.59 -5.50
N VAL A 355 26.56 8.90 -5.36
CA VAL A 355 26.30 9.62 -4.10
C VAL A 355 24.81 9.65 -3.79
N ILE A 356 23.94 9.91 -4.78
CA ILE A 356 22.49 9.88 -4.60
C ILE A 356 22.06 8.49 -4.11
N ILE A 357 22.47 7.42 -4.80
CA ILE A 357 22.15 6.05 -4.40
C ILE A 357 22.61 5.77 -2.97
N PHE A 358 23.85 6.11 -2.64
CA PHE A 358 24.41 5.87 -1.30
C PHE A 358 23.63 6.63 -0.20
N VAL A 359 23.35 7.92 -0.41
CA VAL A 359 22.60 8.75 0.55
C VAL A 359 21.16 8.25 0.68
N THR A 360 20.50 7.88 -0.42
CA THR A 360 19.14 7.32 -0.37
C THR A 360 19.10 5.99 0.39
N LEU A 361 20.11 5.13 0.25
CA LEU A 361 20.22 3.89 1.01
C LEU A 361 20.44 4.13 2.50
N LEU A 362 21.25 5.14 2.86
CA LEU A 362 21.45 5.52 4.26
C LEU A 362 20.16 6.04 4.91
N PHE A 363 19.40 6.90 4.21
CA PHE A 363 18.10 7.34 4.71
C PHE A 363 17.12 6.17 4.84
N ALA A 364 17.08 5.27 3.84
CA ALA A 364 16.24 4.07 3.92
C ALA A 364 16.59 3.14 5.09
N GLN A 365 17.85 3.12 5.55
CA GLN A 365 18.25 2.36 6.73
C GLN A 365 17.90 3.04 8.06
N LEU A 366 17.79 4.37 8.07
CA LEU A 366 17.47 5.14 9.27
C LEU A 366 15.96 5.25 9.53
N GLY A 367 15.13 4.96 8.52
CA GLY A 367 13.67 5.05 8.59
C GLY A 367 13.18 6.37 8.05
#